data_AF-A0A2B7XSM4-F1
#
_entry.id   AF-A0A2B7XSM4-F1
#
_cell.length_a   1.000
_cell.length_b   1.000
_cell.length_c   1.000
_cell.angle_alpha   90.00
_cell.angle_beta   90.00
_cell.angle_gamma   90.00
#
_symmetry.space_group_name_H-M   'P 1'
#
loop_
_entity.id
_entity.type
_entity.pdbx_description
1 polymer ?
#
loop_
_entity_poly.entity_id
_entity_poly.type
_entity_poly.pdbx_seq_one_letter_code
_entity_poly.pdbx_strand_id
1 'polypeptide(L)' 'MIREWEQKHNVPRTPIIGAIASNWHREKCVSFGMDEVILKPLREKTLQDSLRQYAKGPTPKDNSTMV' A
#
# COMPACT_ATOMS: atom_id res chain seq x y z
N MET A 1 2.73 -7.01 -16.20
CA MET A 1 2.26 -6.27 -14.99
C MET A 1 3.14 -6.61 -13.78
N ILE A 2 3.13 -5.82 -12.69
CA ILE A 2 3.98 -6.11 -11.51
C ILE A 2 3.67 -7.47 -10.90
N ARG A 3 2.40 -7.89 -10.89
CA ARG A 3 1.97 -9.18 -10.31
C ARG A 3 2.45 -10.39 -11.10
N GLU A 4 2.45 -10.31 -12.42
CA GLU A 4 3.04 -11.34 -13.28
C GLU A 4 4.55 -11.44 -13.07
N TRP A 5 5.22 -10.30 -12.87
CA TRP A 5 6.64 -10.27 -12.56
C TRP A 5 6.93 -10.91 -11.20
N GLU A 6 6.14 -10.61 -10.16
CA GLU A 6 6.27 -11.24 -8.84
C GLU A 6 6.13 -12.76 -8.92
N GLN A 7 5.11 -13.25 -9.65
CA GLN A 7 4.87 -14.68 -9.87
C GLN A 7 6.02 -15.35 -10.62
N LYS A 8 6.50 -14.73 -11.70
CA LYS A 8 7.60 -15.28 -12.52
C LYS A 8 8.90 -15.43 -11.74
N HIS A 9 9.14 -14.55 -10.77
CA HIS A 9 10.38 -14.55 -9.97
C HIS A 9 10.21 -15.21 -8.60
N ASN A 10 9.03 -15.78 -8.31
CA ASN A 10 8.69 -16.42 -7.03
C ASN A 10 9.03 -15.53 -5.81
N VAL A 11 8.77 -14.23 -5.91
CA VAL A 11 8.97 -13.29 -4.81
C VAL A 11 7.68 -13.08 -4.03
N PRO A 12 7.76 -12.82 -2.70
CA PRO A 12 6.58 -12.50 -1.92
C PRO A 12 5.86 -11.26 -2.47
N ARG A 13 4.53 -11.30 -2.49
CA ARG A 13 3.71 -10.15 -2.88
C ARG A 13 3.96 -9.00 -1.91
N THR A 14 4.32 -7.84 -2.43
CA THR A 14 4.39 -6.60 -1.64
C THR A 14 3.14 -5.75 -1.91
N PRO A 15 2.41 -5.28 -0.88
CA PRO A 15 1.32 -4.33 -1.08
C PRO A 15 1.81 -3.01 -1.70
N ILE A 16 1.11 -2.49 -2.70
CA ILE A 16 1.45 -1.27 -3.43
C ILE A 16 0.27 -0.30 -3.37
N ILE A 17 0.47 0.85 -2.72
CA ILE A 17 -0.48 1.96 -2.67
C ILE A 17 0.02 3.05 -3.63
N GLY A 18 -0.73 3.32 -4.70
CA GLY A 18 -0.38 4.32 -5.71
C GLY A 18 -0.84 5.73 -5.34
N ALA A 19 0.08 6.69 -5.27
CA ALA A 19 -0.27 8.10 -5.08
C ALA A 19 -0.50 8.80 -6.44
N ILE A 20 -1.76 9.10 -6.77
CA ILE A 20 -2.16 9.67 -8.06
C ILE A 20 -2.41 11.18 -8.00
N ALA A 21 -2.10 11.91 -9.08
CA ALA A 21 -2.36 13.35 -9.18
C ALA A 21 -3.83 13.68 -9.52
N SER A 22 -4.55 12.77 -10.18
CA SER A 22 -5.94 12.94 -10.56
C SER A 22 -6.65 11.58 -10.65
N ASN A 23 -7.97 11.57 -10.43
CA ASN A 23 -8.78 10.35 -10.46
C ASN A 23 -8.77 9.62 -11.81
N TRP A 24 -8.42 10.30 -12.90
CA TRP A 24 -8.28 9.69 -14.22
C TRP A 24 -7.27 8.52 -14.24
N HIS A 25 -6.28 8.55 -13.36
CA HIS A 25 -5.24 7.50 -13.29
C HIS A 25 -5.68 6.26 -12.51
N ARG A 26 -6.82 6.30 -11.81
CA ARG A 26 -7.25 5.23 -10.88
C ARG A 26 -7.34 3.88 -11.57
N GLU A 27 -8.10 3.79 -12.65
CA GLU A 27 -8.35 2.53 -13.36
C GLU A 27 -7.06 1.93 -13.91
N LYS A 28 -6.19 2.78 -14.47
CA LYS A 28 -4.88 2.37 -14.96
C LYS A 28 -4.00 1.84 -13.82
N CYS A 29 -3.92 2.53 -12.69
CA CYS A 29 -3.10 2.06 -11.57
C CYS A 29 -3.58 0.71 -11.03
N VAL A 30 -4.89 0.53 -10.87
CA VAL A 30 -5.48 -0.75 -10.44
C VAL A 30 -5.23 -1.84 -11.48
N SER A 31 -5.43 -1.56 -12.77
CA SER A 31 -5.20 -2.52 -13.85
C SER A 31 -3.74 -2.92 -14.04
N PHE A 32 -2.79 -2.16 -13.50
CA PHE A 32 -1.37 -2.54 -13.48
C PHE A 32 -0.98 -3.36 -12.24
N GLY A 33 -1.92 -3.60 -11.33
CA GLY A 33 -1.79 -4.50 -10.19
C GLY A 33 -1.58 -3.83 -8.84
N MET A 34 -1.78 -2.52 -8.70
CA MET A 34 -1.73 -1.86 -7.39
C MET A 34 -2.91 -2.30 -6.50
N ASP A 35 -2.71 -2.33 -5.19
CA ASP A 35 -3.76 -2.76 -4.25
C ASP A 35 -4.72 -1.63 -3.89
N GLU A 36 -4.21 -0.39 -3.85
CA GLU A 36 -5.01 0.81 -3.59
C GLU A 36 -4.42 2.02 -4.33
N VAL A 37 -5.23 3.05 -4.55
CA VAL A 37 -4.76 4.37 -4.97
C VAL A 37 -5.32 5.49 -4.10
N ILE A 38 -4.46 6.44 -3.77
CA ILE A 38 -4.75 7.62 -2.96
C ILE A 38 -4.43 8.90 -3.75
N LEU A 39 -5.29 9.91 -3.63
CA LEU A 39 -5.11 11.19 -4.32
C LEU A 39 -4.06 12.05 -3.60
N LYS A 40 -3.25 12.75 -4.39
CA LYS A 40 -2.42 13.87 -3.93
C LYS A 40 -3.29 15.14 -3.80
N PRO A 41 -3.01 16.04 -2.83
CA PRO A 41 -2.00 15.89 -1.78
C PRO A 41 -2.39 14.80 -0.77
N LEU A 42 -1.39 14.08 -0.28
CA LEU A 42 -1.61 13.00 0.66
C LEU A 42 -2.18 13.55 1.97
N ARG A 43 -3.35 13.05 2.35
CA ARG A 43 -3.94 13.35 3.65
C ARG A 43 -3.46 12.30 4.64
N GLU A 44 -3.00 12.74 5.80
CA GLU A 44 -2.46 11.87 6.86
C GLU A 44 -3.44 10.74 7.21
N LYS A 45 -4.71 11.08 7.47
CA LYS A 45 -5.75 10.10 7.78
C LYS A 45 -5.88 9.03 6.69
N THR A 46 -6.00 9.44 5.42
CA THR A 46 -6.15 8.51 4.30
C THR A 46 -4.93 7.59 4.18
N LEU A 47 -3.72 8.13 4.33
CA LEU A 47 -2.51 7.31 4.30
C LEU A 47 -2.44 6.32 5.47
N GLN A 48 -2.78 6.76 6.69
CA GLN A 48 -2.80 5.89 7.87
C GLN A 48 -3.83 4.76 7.72
N ASP A 49 -5.02 5.06 7.19
CA ASP A 49 -6.05 4.06 6.95
C ASP A 49 -5.57 3.00 5.96
N SER A 50 -4.97 3.42 4.84
CA SER A 50 -4.35 2.52 3.84
C SER A 50 -3.22 1.68 4.46
N LEU A 51 -2.32 2.31 5.24
CA LEU A 51 -1.22 1.59 5.89
C LEU A 51 -1.76 0.55 6.88
N ARG A 52 -2.78 0.87 7.69
CA ARG A 52 -3.40 -0.10 8.61
C ARG A 52 -4.04 -1.28 7.86
N GLN A 53 -4.61 -1.02 6.69
CA GLN A 53 -5.22 -2.06 5.86
C GLN A 53 -4.18 -3.04 5.29
N TYR A 54 -3.04 -2.53 4.82
CA TYR A 54 -2.07 -3.31 4.03
C TYR A 54 -0.78 -3.68 4.77
N ALA A 55 -0.37 -2.92 5.79
CA ALA A 55 0.79 -3.23 6.62
C ALA A 55 0.40 -4.25 7.69
N LYS A 56 0.34 -5.53 7.33
CA LYS A 56 0.36 -6.64 8.30
C LYS A 56 1.81 -7.11 8.50
N GLY A 57 2.63 -6.24 9.09
CA GLY A 57 3.91 -6.60 9.71
C GLY A 57 3.74 -6.78 11.22
N PRO A 58 4.70 -7.41 11.94
CA PRO A 58 4.56 -7.65 13.38
C PRO A 58 4.29 -6.32 14.09
N THR A 59 3.29 -6.32 14.98
CA THR A 59 3.02 -5.20 15.87
C THR A 59 4.31 -4.81 16.59
N PRO A 60 4.66 -3.51 16.66
CA PRO A 60 5.71 -3.06 17.57
C PRO A 60 5.39 -3.64 18.95
N LYS A 61 6.34 -4.37 19.55
CA LYS A 61 6.22 -4.70 20.97
C LYS A 61 6.10 -3.37 21.70
N ASP A 62 4.95 -3.15 22.30
CA ASP A 62 4.70 -2.04 23.19
C ASP A 62 5.73 -2.15 24.33
N ASN A 63 6.66 -1.19 24.39
CA ASN A 63 7.63 -1.06 25.48
C ASN A 63 7.01 -0.32 26.69
N SER A 64 5.69 -0.33 26.87
CA SER A 64 5.01 0.14 28.09
C SER A 64 5.15 -0.86 29.25
N THR A 65 6.39 -1.21 29.59
CA THR A 65 6.76 -1.71 30.93
C THR A 65 8.18 -1.26 31.25
N MET A 66 8.39 0.05 31.43
CA MET A 66 9.47 0.60 32.26
C MET A 66 9.05 1.99 32.77
N VAL A 67 8.19 2.00 33.79
CA VAL A 67 8.13 3.01 34.86
C VAL A 67 7.70 2.34 36.14
#